data_AF-A0A8D9G242-F1
#
_entry.id   AF-A0A8D9G242-F1
#
_cell.length_a   1.000
_cell.length_b   1.000
_cell.length_c   1.000
_cell.angle_alpha   90.00
_cell.angle_beta   90.00
_cell.angle_gamma   90.00
#
_symmetry.space_group_name_H-M   'P 1'
#
loop_
_entity.id
_entity.type
_entity.pdbx_description
1 polymer ?
#
loop_
_entity_poly.entity_id
_entity_poly.type
_entity_poly.pdbx_seq_one_letter_code
_entity_poly.pdbx_strand_id
1 'polypeptide(L)'
;KGEVHRLWEDECKKKEKLEADEYRNVISSLLKLDDVEGAEKVYGEWEPDGPKLDLSIPGLLISRFCAERNELRVGELMSSIGKKRNGMHLRMVRA
;
A
#
# COMPACT_ATOMS: atom_id res chain seq x y z
N LYS A 1 12.83 -1.52 12.29
CA LYS A 1 11.46 -2.02 12.09
C LYS A 1 10.51 -1.45 13.15
N GLY A 2 10.78 -1.65 14.45
CA GLY A 2 9.89 -1.23 15.55
C GLY A 2 9.51 0.26 15.59
N GLU A 3 10.43 1.18 15.29
CA GLU A 3 10.10 2.62 15.28
C GLU A 3 9.14 3.03 14.16
N VAL A 4 9.26 2.39 12.99
CA VAL A 4 8.34 2.63 11.85
C VAL A 4 6.94 2.12 12.20
N HIS A 5 6.85 0.95 12.84
CA HIS A 5 5.57 0.42 13.33
C HIS A 5 4.97 1.30 14.43
N ARG A 6 5.79 1.80 15.36
CA ARG A 6 5.34 2.73 16.40
C ARG A 6 4.76 4.01 15.78
N LEU A 7 5.48 4.64 14.84
CA LEU A 7 4.98 5.81 14.11
C LEU A 7 3.70 5.50 13.31
N TRP A 8 3.63 4.32 12.68
CA TRP A 8 2.45 3.91 11.93
C TRP A 8 1.21 3.78 12.83
N GLU A 9 1.32 3.05 13.94
CA GLU A 9 0.22 2.77 14.85
C GLU A 9 -0.12 3.98 15.74
N ASP A 10 0.89 4.70 16.23
CA ASP A 10 0.68 5.77 17.21
C ASP A 10 0.43 7.14 16.58
N GLU A 11 0.90 7.42 15.36
CA GLU A 11 0.81 8.76 14.77
C GLU A 11 -0.02 8.77 13.49
N CYS A 12 0.33 7.93 12.51
CA CYS A 12 -0.34 7.92 11.21
C CYS A 12 -1.80 7.47 11.33
N LYS A 13 -2.04 6.30 11.95
CA LYS A 13 -3.39 5.72 12.06
C LYS A 13 -4.41 6.56 12.85
N LYS A 14 -3.96 7.54 13.64
CA LYS A 14 -4.85 8.43 14.40
C LYS A 14 -5.44 9.56 13.54
N LYS A 15 -4.95 9.74 12.31
CA LYS A 15 -5.47 10.76 11.40
C LYS A 15 -6.83 10.34 10.86
N GLU A 16 -7.76 11.28 10.81
CA GLU A 16 -9.10 11.08 10.24
C GLU A 16 -9.05 10.69 8.76
N LYS A 17 -8.06 11.23 8.04
CA LYS A 17 -7.75 10.84 6.65
C LYS A 17 -6.25 10.75 6.49
N LEU A 18 -5.77 9.59 6.07
CA LEU A 18 -4.39 9.38 5.68
C LEU A 18 -4.20 9.73 4.20
N GLU A 19 -3.13 10.47 3.91
CA GLU A 19 -2.76 10.77 2.52
C GLU A 19 -1.96 9.62 1.90
N ALA A 20 -2.08 9.45 0.58
CA ALA A 20 -1.35 8.43 -0.17
C ALA A 20 0.18 8.49 0.08
N ASP A 21 0.74 9.69 0.24
CA ASP A 21 2.16 9.88 0.53
C ASP A 21 2.58 9.28 1.88
N GLU A 22 1.70 9.24 2.88
CA GLU A 22 1.99 8.65 4.19
C GLU A 22 2.15 7.13 4.08
N TYR A 23 1.21 6.48 3.40
CA TYR A 23 1.32 5.05 3.07
C TYR A 23 2.59 4.76 2.27
N ARG A 24 2.89 5.58 1.25
CA ARG A 24 4.08 5.43 0.41
C ARG A 24 5.36 5.50 1.23
N ASN A 25 5.46 6.46 2.15
CA ASN A 25 6.63 6.67 3.01
C ASN A 25 6.82 5.52 4.00
N VAL A 26 5.74 5.04 4.63
CA VAL A 26 5.79 3.92 5.59
C VAL A 26 6.17 2.63 4.87
N ILE A 27 5.51 2.32 3.74
CA ILE A 27 5.83 1.14 2.92
C ILE A 27 7.29 1.17 2.47
N SER A 28 7.76 2.30 1.91
CA SER A 28 9.15 2.42 1.48
C SER A 28 10.14 2.22 2.64
N SER A 29 9.84 2.77 3.82
CA SER A 29 10.67 2.61 5.02
C SER A 29 10.72 1.16 5.50
N LEU A 30 9.58 0.46 5.52
CA LEU A 30 9.52 -0.96 5.90
C LEU A 30 10.28 -1.84 4.91
N LEU A 31 10.16 -1.59 3.61
CA LEU A 31 10.90 -2.32 2.58
C LEU A 31 12.41 -2.12 2.68
N LYS A 32 12.89 -0.90 2.98
CA LYS A 32 14.31 -0.61 3.24
C LYS A 32 14.85 -1.35 4.47
N LEU A 33 13.98 -1.64 5.43
CA LEU A 33 14.31 -2.40 6.64
C LEU A 33 14.13 -3.90 6.47
N ASP A 34 13.85 -4.38 5.25
CA ASP A 34 13.58 -5.79 4.96
C ASP A 34 12.32 -6.33 5.67
N ASP A 35 11.37 -5.45 5.99
CA ASP A 35 10.08 -5.79 6.59
C ASP A 35 8.98 -5.87 5.52
N VAL A 36 9.06 -6.90 4.69
CA VAL A 36 8.18 -7.04 3.53
C VAL A 36 6.74 -7.35 3.96
N GLU A 37 6.57 -8.17 4.99
CA GLU A 37 5.25 -8.49 5.55
C GLU A 37 4.59 -7.27 6.18
N GLY A 38 5.34 -6.45 6.93
CA GLY A 38 4.84 -5.18 7.44
C GLY A 38 4.41 -4.24 6.31
N ALA A 39 5.20 -4.15 5.24
CA ALA A 39 4.87 -3.32 4.07
C ALA A 39 3.59 -3.79 3.36
N GLU A 40 3.38 -5.10 3.22
CA GLU A 40 2.14 -5.66 2.67
C GLU A 40 0.93 -5.38 3.57
N LYS A 41 1.08 -5.48 4.89
CA LYS A 41 0.01 -5.17 5.84
C LYS A 41 -0.46 -3.72 5.67
N VAL A 42 0.47 -2.76 5.63
CA VAL A 42 0.18 -1.34 5.41
C VAL A 42 -0.50 -1.10 4.05
N TYR A 43 -0.06 -1.79 2.99
CA TYR A 43 -0.72 -1.75 1.68
C TYR A 43 -2.15 -2.34 1.71
N GLY A 44 -2.35 -3.40 2.48
CA GLY A 44 -3.66 -4.00 2.70
C GLY A 44 -4.66 -2.99 3.26
N GLU A 45 -4.24 -2.24 4.28
CA GLU A 45 -5.01 -1.18 4.96
C GLU A 45 -5.27 0.06 4.07
N TRP A 46 -4.48 0.28 3.01
CA TRP A 46 -4.65 1.45 2.14
C TRP A 46 -5.91 1.34 1.25
N GLU A 47 -6.89 2.22 1.46
CA GLU A 47 -8.06 2.33 0.61
C GLU A 47 -7.97 3.54 -0.32
N PRO A 48 -7.69 3.36 -1.63
CA PRO A 48 -7.56 4.49 -2.54
C PRO A 48 -8.90 5.19 -2.81
N ASP A 49 -8.84 6.51 -2.88
CA ASP A 49 -9.93 7.42 -3.27
C ASP A 49 -9.55 8.29 -4.48
N GLY A 50 -10.57 8.91 -5.09
CA GLY A 50 -10.39 9.83 -6.21
C GLY A 50 -10.47 9.20 -7.61
N PRO A 51 -10.22 9.99 -8.67
CA PRO A 51 -10.48 9.60 -10.06
C PRO A 51 -9.40 8.69 -10.66
N LYS A 52 -8.21 8.63 -10.05
CA LYS A 52 -7.07 7.87 -10.55
C LYS A 52 -6.37 7.17 -9.40
N LEU A 53 -6.05 5.90 -9.60
CA LEU A 53 -5.30 5.11 -8.62
C LEU A 53 -3.84 5.57 -8.63
N ASP A 54 -3.31 5.89 -7.45
CA ASP A 54 -1.87 6.11 -7.29
C ASP A 54 -1.12 4.78 -7.42
N LEU A 55 -0.48 4.55 -8.56
CA LEU A 55 0.30 3.35 -8.82
C LEU A 55 1.69 3.38 -8.17
N SER A 56 2.12 4.51 -7.62
CA SER A 56 3.44 4.62 -6.97
C SER A 56 3.53 3.75 -5.72
N ILE A 57 2.44 3.61 -4.97
CA ILE A 57 2.35 2.77 -3.78
C ILE A 57 2.50 1.28 -4.12
N PRO A 58 1.65 0.65 -4.97
CA PRO A 58 1.84 -0.75 -5.33
C PRO A 58 3.14 -0.99 -6.12
N GLY A 59 3.64 0.01 -6.85
CA GLY A 59 4.91 -0.08 -7.58
C GLY A 59 6.12 -0.38 -6.68
N LEU A 60 6.11 0.08 -5.42
CA LEU A 60 7.15 -0.24 -4.44
C LEU A 60 7.21 -1.75 -4.14
N LEU A 61 6.04 -2.35 -3.91
CA LEU A 61 5.93 -3.79 -3.63
C LEU A 61 6.22 -4.65 -4.86
N ILE A 62 5.73 -4.26 -6.05
CA ILE A 62 6.06 -4.94 -7.31
C ILE A 62 7.58 -4.99 -7.51
N SER A 63 8.25 -3.85 -7.35
CA SER A 63 9.71 -3.76 -7.53
C SER A 63 10.45 -4.70 -6.57
N ARG A 64 10.00 -4.76 -5.31
CA ARG A 64 10.55 -5.66 -4.29
C ARG A 64 10.33 -7.13 -4.67
N PHE A 65 9.10 -7.53 -5.01
CA PHE A 65 8.79 -8.93 -5.33
C PHE A 65 9.47 -9.42 -6.60
N CYS A 66 9.60 -8.54 -7.61
CA CYS A 66 10.38 -8.85 -8.81
C CYS A 66 11.85 -9.09 -8.49
N ALA A 67 12.46 -8.28 -7.62
CA ALA A 67 13.84 -8.51 -7.17
C ALA A 67 14.00 -9.84 -6.42
N GLU A 68 12.98 -10.27 -5.69
CA GLU A 68 12.90 -11.57 -5.00
C GLU A 68 12.52 -12.73 -5.93
N ARG A 69 12.24 -12.48 -7.22
CA ARG A 69 11.70 -13.46 -8.20
C ARG A 69 10.42 -14.17 -7.70
N ASN A 70 9.60 -13.45 -6.92
CA ASN A 70 8.38 -13.99 -6.34
C ASN A 70 7.17 -13.72 -7.24
N GLU A 71 7.04 -14.52 -8.30
CA GLU A 71 5.98 -14.38 -9.30
C GLU A 71 4.57 -14.53 -8.72
N LEU A 72 4.40 -15.38 -7.72
CA LEU A 72 3.13 -15.59 -7.04
C LEU A 72 2.66 -14.30 -6.37
N ARG A 73 3.51 -13.65 -5.56
CA ARG A 73 3.17 -12.39 -4.89
C ARG A 73 2.95 -11.25 -5.86
N VAL A 74 3.69 -11.21 -6.98
CA VAL A 74 3.41 -10.25 -8.06
C VAL A 74 2.00 -10.44 -8.61
N GLY A 75 1.60 -11.68 -8.91
CA GLY A 75 0.27 -12.00 -9.41
C GLY A 75 -0.85 -11.65 -8.42
N GLU A 76 -0.66 -11.95 -7.14
CA GLU A 76 -1.58 -11.60 -6.06
C GLU A 76 -1.75 -10.08 -5.91
N LEU A 77 -0.63 -9.35 -5.95
CA LEU A 77 -0.63 -7.89 -5.87
C LEU A 77 -1.33 -7.26 -7.08
N MET A 78 -1.07 -7.74 -8.29
CA MET A 78 -1.76 -7.28 -9.50
C MET A 78 -3.27 -7.48 -9.42
N SER A 79 -3.70 -8.62 -8.87
CA SER A 79 -5.12 -8.91 -8.62
C SER A 79 -5.72 -7.94 -7.58
N SER A 80 -4.97 -7.64 -6.51
CA SER A 80 -5.36 -6.68 -5.48
C SER A 80 -5.49 -5.25 -6.03
N ILE A 81 -4.55 -4.80 -6.86
CA ILE A 81 -4.59 -3.50 -7.57
C ILE A 81 -5.88 -3.39 -8.40
N GLY A 82 -6.22 -4.45 -9.15
CA GLY A 82 -7.45 -4.50 -9.93
C GLY A 82 -8.71 -4.34 -9.07
N LYS A 83 -8.79 -5.05 -7.94
CA LYS A 83 -9.91 -4.94 -6.99
C LYS A 83 -10.02 -3.54 -6.40
N LYS A 84 -8.92 -2.97 -5.90
CA LYS A 84 -8.90 -1.61 -5.31
C LYS A 84 -9.32 -0.55 -6.35
N ARG A 85 -8.81 -0.64 -7.59
CA ARG A 85 -9.22 0.25 -8.70
C ARG A 85 -10.71 0.17 -8.99
N ASN A 86 -11.27 -1.04 -9.10
CA ASN A 86 -12.69 -1.24 -9.40
C ASN A 86 -13.58 -0.74 -8.25
N GLY A 87 -13.20 -1.01 -7.00
CA GLY A 87 -13.90 -0.51 -5.82
C GLY A 87 -13.94 1.02 -5.76
N MET A 88 -12.82 1.67 -6.08
CA MET A 88 -12.72 3.13 -6.16
C MET A 88 -13.66 3.71 -7.23
N HIS A 89 -13.68 3.15 -8.46
CA HIS A 89 -14.60 3.60 -9.52
C HIS A 89 -16.07 3.42 -9.12
N LEU A 90 -16.41 2.28 -8.51
CA LEU A 90 -17.77 2.00 -8.07
C LEU A 90 -18.25 3.00 -7.00
N ARG A 91 -17.36 3.42 -6.08
CA ARG A 91 -17.67 4.46 -5.09
C ARG A 91 -17.95 5.80 -5.75
N MET A 92 -17.17 6.19 -6.77
CA MET A 92 -17.40 7.45 -7.48
C MET A 92 -18.72 7.48 -8.26
N VAL A 93 -19.14 6.36 -8.85
CA VAL A 93 -20.42 6.29 -9.57
C VAL A 93 -21.62 6.36 -8.62
N ARG A 94 -21.43 5.99 -7.35
CA ARG A 94 -22.49 5.97 -6.33
C ARG A 94 -22.59 7.24 -5.49
N ALA A 95 -21.60 8.14 -5.58
CA ALA A 95 -21.53 9.40 -4.85
C ALA A 95 -22.22 10.52 -5.65
#